data_AF-A0AAN0JWA6-F1
#
_entry.id   AF-A0AAN0JWA6-F1
#
_cell.length_a   1.000
_cell.length_b   1.000
_cell.length_c   1.000
_cell.angle_alpha   90.00
_cell.angle_beta   90.00
_cell.angle_gamma   90.00
#
_symmetry.space_group_name_H-M   'P 1'
#
loop_
_entity.id
_entity.type
_entity.pdbx_description
1 polymer ?
#
loop_
_entity_poly.entity_id
_entity_poly.type
_entity_poly.pdbx_seq_one_letter_code
_entity_poly.pdbx_strand_id
1 'polypeptide(L)'
;MTSKDKFGAKSKQVEAKDKVSKREPIDIFKDHYADLCECISADHIIGRVADRCVPLISDITFDKTMTTGISNYDKARPLMKELKLNLKASKDQRQYLLKLISIFHKINDPALSEIADAMKSEL
;
A
#
# COMPACT_ATOMS: atom_id res chain seq x y z
N MET A 1 44.57 39.70 -31.30
CA MET A 1 43.70 38.62 -31.79
C MET A 1 43.48 37.63 -30.66
N THR A 2 42.23 37.40 -30.33
CA THR A 2 41.69 36.70 -29.16
C THR A 2 41.86 35.18 -29.25
N SER A 3 42.26 34.53 -28.16
CA SER A 3 42.16 33.08 -27.93
C SER A 3 42.36 32.79 -26.44
N LYS A 4 41.61 31.94 -25.75
CA LYS A 4 40.27 31.37 -25.94
C LYS A 4 39.94 30.83 -24.54
N ASP A 5 38.88 31.33 -23.94
CA ASP A 5 38.35 30.88 -22.67
C ASP A 5 37.82 29.42 -22.71
N LYS A 6 37.89 28.79 -21.53
CA LYS A 6 36.97 27.78 -20.96
C LYS A 6 36.91 26.38 -21.59
N PHE A 7 37.23 25.37 -20.77
CA PHE A 7 36.38 24.23 -20.41
C PHE A 7 37.07 23.53 -19.21
N GLY A 8 36.52 23.41 -18.01
CA GLY A 8 35.12 23.42 -17.60
C GLY A 8 34.67 22.01 -17.23
N ALA A 9 34.64 21.74 -15.93
CA ALA A 9 33.86 20.71 -15.22
C ALA A 9 34.24 19.22 -15.37
N LYS A 10 34.95 18.78 -14.33
CA LYS A 10 35.02 17.40 -13.83
C LYS A 10 33.62 16.97 -13.37
N SER A 11 32.90 16.21 -14.19
CA SER A 11 31.63 15.58 -13.80
C SER A 11 31.89 14.46 -12.80
N LYS A 12 31.90 14.79 -11.51
CA LYS A 12 31.57 13.82 -10.47
C LYS A 12 30.09 13.50 -10.62
N GLN A 13 29.76 12.36 -11.22
CA GLN A 13 28.47 11.73 -10.96
C GLN A 13 28.45 11.41 -9.47
N VAL A 14 27.78 12.27 -8.72
CA VAL A 14 27.30 11.95 -7.39
C VAL A 14 26.17 10.95 -7.65
N GLU A 15 26.48 9.66 -7.54
CA GLU A 15 25.46 8.67 -7.23
C GLU A 15 24.82 9.14 -5.92
N ALA A 16 23.72 9.87 -6.03
CA ALA A 16 22.79 10.03 -4.95
C ALA A 16 22.30 8.61 -4.66
N LYS A 17 22.99 7.94 -3.73
CA LYS A 17 22.40 6.87 -2.95
C LYS A 17 21.18 7.50 -2.31
N ASP A 18 20.03 7.32 -2.96
CA ASP A 18 18.73 7.51 -2.37
C ASP A 18 18.77 6.74 -1.05
N LYS A 19 19.04 7.46 0.02
CA LYS A 19 18.77 7.00 1.36
C LYS A 19 17.26 7.02 1.42
N VAL A 20 16.63 5.96 0.91
CA VAL A 20 15.26 5.62 1.21
C VAL A 20 15.23 5.54 2.73
N SER A 21 14.83 6.65 3.34
CA SER A 21 14.50 6.72 4.75
C SER A 21 13.39 5.71 4.91
N LYS A 22 13.70 4.53 5.44
CA LYS A 22 12.72 3.46 5.68
C LYS A 22 11.54 4.08 6.40
N ARG A 23 10.42 4.24 5.70
CA ARG A 23 9.25 4.92 6.25
C ARG A 23 8.60 4.02 7.28
N GLU A 24 7.91 4.61 8.25
CA GLU A 24 7.16 3.80 9.20
C GLU A 24 6.05 3.06 8.43
N PRO A 25 5.88 1.73 8.63
CA PRO A 25 4.89 0.95 7.88
C PRO A 25 3.47 1.51 7.97
N ILE A 26 3.10 2.05 9.12
CA ILE A 26 1.79 2.68 9.31
C ILE A 26 1.61 3.94 8.45
N ASP A 27 2.66 4.70 8.18
CA ASP A 27 2.59 5.89 7.35
C ASP A 27 2.55 5.53 5.86
N ILE A 28 3.30 4.51 5.44
CA ILE A 28 3.15 3.92 4.10
C ILE A 28 1.69 3.51 3.88
N PHE A 29 1.09 2.74 4.80
CA PHE A 29 -0.29 2.31 4.65
C PHE A 29 -1.28 3.49 4.60
N LYS A 30 -1.04 4.57 5.36
CA LYS A 30 -1.92 5.75 5.34
C LYS A 30 -1.89 6.47 4.01
N ASP A 31 -0.71 6.60 3.40
CA ASP A 31 -0.56 7.30 2.14
C ASP A 31 -1.29 6.59 0.99
N HIS A 32 -1.27 5.26 1.01
CA HIS A 32 -1.99 4.41 0.04
C HIS A 32 -3.44 4.11 0.43
N TYR A 33 -3.95 4.66 1.55
CA TYR A 33 -5.26 4.27 2.11
C TYR A 33 -6.43 4.56 1.17
N ALA A 34 -6.40 5.72 0.49
CA ALA A 34 -7.46 6.13 -0.42
C ALA A 34 -7.50 5.21 -1.64
N ASP A 35 -6.34 4.98 -2.26
CA ASP A 35 -6.18 4.11 -3.44
C ASP A 35 -6.58 2.67 -3.12
N LEU A 36 -6.21 2.16 -1.93
CA LEU A 36 -6.67 0.86 -1.45
C LEU A 36 -8.19 0.80 -1.32
N CYS A 37 -8.83 1.84 -0.77
CA CYS A 37 -10.30 1.85 -0.65
C CYS A 37 -10.98 1.89 -2.01
N GLU A 38 -10.47 2.69 -2.94
CA GLU A 38 -11.02 2.81 -4.30
C GLU A 38 -10.83 1.50 -5.08
N CYS A 39 -9.60 0.97 -5.13
CA CYS A 39 -9.28 -0.27 -5.81
C CYS A 39 -10.11 -1.44 -5.25
N ILE A 40 -10.16 -1.60 -3.93
CA ILE A 40 -10.91 -2.71 -3.30
C ILE A 40 -12.42 -2.57 -3.48
N SER A 41 -12.92 -1.34 -3.67
CA SER A 41 -14.33 -1.11 -3.96
C SER A 41 -14.76 -1.53 -5.38
N ALA A 42 -13.81 -1.84 -6.27
CA ALA A 42 -14.13 -2.43 -7.56
C ALA A 42 -14.80 -3.81 -7.39
N ASP A 43 -15.72 -4.13 -8.30
CA ASP A 43 -16.50 -5.37 -8.23
C ASP A 43 -15.58 -6.61 -8.18
N HIS A 44 -15.99 -7.60 -7.39
CA HIS A 44 -15.28 -8.86 -7.13
C HIS A 44 -13.97 -8.79 -6.33
N ILE A 45 -13.37 -7.61 -6.11
CA ILE A 45 -12.13 -7.50 -5.32
C ILE A 45 -12.43 -7.59 -3.82
N ILE A 46 -13.44 -6.85 -3.35
CA ILE A 46 -13.74 -6.75 -1.92
C ILE A 46 -13.94 -8.10 -1.22
N GLY A 47 -14.75 -8.99 -1.80
CA GLY A 47 -15.03 -10.30 -1.21
C GLY A 47 -13.77 -11.17 -1.14
N ARG A 48 -12.91 -11.11 -2.16
CA ARG A 48 -11.64 -11.85 -2.18
C ARG A 48 -10.65 -11.32 -1.15
N VAL A 49 -10.56 -9.99 -1.01
CA VAL A 49 -9.70 -9.39 0.01
C VAL A 49 -10.22 -9.74 1.40
N ALA A 50 -11.52 -9.61 1.64
CA ALA A 50 -12.13 -9.97 2.93
C ALA A 50 -11.86 -11.44 3.30
N ASP A 51 -12.07 -12.37 2.37
CA ASP A 51 -11.82 -13.81 2.56
C ASP A 51 -10.34 -14.10 2.92
N ARG A 52 -9.39 -13.48 2.21
CA ARG A 52 -7.96 -13.65 2.52
C ARG A 52 -7.55 -12.96 3.83
N CYS A 53 -8.31 -11.95 4.26
CA CYS A 53 -8.08 -11.18 5.47
C CYS A 53 -8.87 -11.68 6.69
N VAL A 54 -9.65 -12.75 6.60
CA VAL A 54 -10.37 -13.37 7.74
C VAL A 54 -9.52 -13.46 9.01
N PRO A 55 -8.26 -13.94 9.01
CA PRO A 55 -7.45 -14.02 10.24
C PRO A 55 -6.95 -12.65 10.74
N LEU A 56 -7.24 -11.56 10.03
CA LEU A 56 -6.76 -10.20 10.28
C LEU A 56 -7.89 -9.22 10.60
N ILE A 57 -9.15 -9.64 10.50
CA ILE A 57 -10.33 -8.78 10.67
C ILE A 57 -11.35 -9.50 11.56
N SER A 58 -12.22 -8.72 12.19
CA SER A 58 -13.36 -9.23 12.93
C SER A 58 -14.45 -9.80 12.03
N ASP A 59 -15.22 -10.74 12.56
CA ASP A 59 -16.42 -11.27 11.91
C ASP A 59 -17.40 -10.15 11.53
N ILE A 60 -17.53 -9.13 12.38
CA ILE A 60 -18.38 -7.95 12.11
C ILE A 60 -17.96 -7.24 10.82
N THR A 61 -16.66 -7.03 10.62
CA THR A 61 -16.15 -6.39 9.39
C THR A 61 -16.29 -7.31 8.19
N PHE A 62 -16.03 -8.62 8.36
CA PHE A 62 -16.24 -9.60 7.31
C PHE A 62 -17.71 -9.61 6.84
N ASP A 63 -18.66 -9.76 7.75
CA ASP A 63 -20.10 -9.78 7.46
C ASP A 63 -20.55 -8.49 6.76
N LYS A 64 -20.00 -7.34 7.16
CA LYS A 64 -20.27 -6.06 6.51
C LYS A 64 -19.83 -6.04 5.05
N THR A 65 -18.73 -6.71 4.70
CA THR A 65 -18.30 -6.83 3.28
C THR A 65 -19.22 -7.72 2.45
N MET A 66 -19.96 -8.62 3.08
CA MET A 66 -20.91 -9.53 2.43
C MET A 66 -22.34 -8.97 2.35
N THR A 67 -22.60 -7.85 3.04
CA THR A 67 -23.94 -7.23 3.09
C THR A 67 -24.35 -6.69 1.71
N THR A 68 -25.57 -7.02 1.27
CA THR A 68 -26.15 -6.49 0.03
C THR A 68 -26.80 -5.12 0.26
N GLY A 69 -27.01 -4.33 -0.81
CA GLY A 69 -27.66 -3.02 -0.72
C GLY A 69 -26.81 -1.87 -0.16
N ILE A 70 -25.54 -2.13 0.16
CA ILE A 70 -24.54 -1.13 0.55
C ILE A 70 -23.56 -0.95 -0.62
N SER A 71 -23.07 0.28 -0.83
CA SER A 71 -22.04 0.55 -1.85
C SER A 71 -20.75 -0.22 -1.54
N ASN A 72 -20.03 -0.66 -2.56
CA ASN A 72 -18.77 -1.37 -2.34
C ASN A 72 -17.72 -0.50 -1.62
N TYR A 73 -17.73 0.82 -1.85
CA TYR A 73 -16.85 1.74 -1.15
C TYR A 73 -17.15 1.79 0.35
N ASP A 74 -18.43 1.80 0.74
CA ASP A 74 -18.86 1.78 2.15
C ASP A 74 -18.55 0.45 2.85
N LYS A 75 -18.31 -0.61 2.08
CA LYS A 75 -17.81 -1.89 2.57
C LYS A 75 -16.28 -1.95 2.61
N ALA A 76 -15.59 -1.40 1.62
CA ALA A 76 -14.12 -1.40 1.54
C ALA A 76 -13.50 -0.52 2.63
N ARG A 77 -14.12 0.63 2.90
CA ARG A 77 -13.65 1.58 3.92
C ARG A 77 -13.53 0.98 5.33
N PRO A 78 -14.54 0.30 5.92
CA PRO A 78 -14.39 -0.31 7.24
C PRO A 78 -13.38 -1.45 7.24
N LEU A 79 -13.29 -2.24 6.16
CA LEU A 79 -12.26 -3.27 6.00
C LEU A 79 -10.85 -2.66 6.06
N MET A 80 -10.57 -1.64 5.26
CA MET A 80 -9.27 -0.94 5.28
C MET A 80 -9.01 -0.23 6.61
N LYS A 81 -10.06 0.32 7.23
CA LYS A 81 -9.94 0.97 8.54
C LYS A 81 -9.49 -0.02 9.60
N GLU A 82 -10.05 -1.24 9.62
CA GLU A 82 -9.67 -2.26 10.58
C GLU A 82 -8.24 -2.74 10.35
N LEU A 83 -7.85 -3.04 9.10
CA LEU A 83 -6.46 -3.42 8.77
C LEU A 83 -5.46 -2.34 9.19
N LYS A 84 -5.79 -1.05 9.01
CA LYS A 84 -4.96 0.06 9.48
C LYS A 84 -4.82 0.08 11.00
N LEU A 85 -5.92 -0.14 11.73
CA LEU A 85 -5.91 -0.15 13.19
C LEU A 85 -5.09 -1.33 13.72
N ASN A 86 -5.24 -2.50 13.11
CA ASN A 86 -4.49 -3.71 13.45
C ASN A 86 -3.00 -3.57 13.10
N LEU A 87 -2.66 -2.94 11.98
CA LEU A 87 -1.29 -2.55 11.65
C LEU A 87 -0.70 -1.62 12.71
N LYS A 88 -1.42 -0.56 13.09
CA LYS A 88 -0.97 0.39 14.12
C LYS A 88 -0.75 -0.29 15.48
N ALA A 89 -1.62 -1.23 15.83
CA ALA A 89 -1.54 -1.98 17.09
C ALA A 89 -0.53 -3.14 17.06
N SER A 90 -0.03 -3.54 15.89
CA SER A 90 0.91 -4.65 15.75
C SER A 90 2.25 -4.31 16.41
N LYS A 91 2.79 -5.27 17.16
CA LYS A 91 4.16 -5.20 17.72
C LYS A 91 5.22 -5.18 16.62
N ASP A 92 4.95 -5.83 15.50
CA ASP A 92 5.79 -5.82 14.31
C ASP A 92 4.97 -5.29 13.13
N GLN A 93 4.97 -3.97 12.98
CA GLN A 93 4.23 -3.30 11.90
C GLN A 93 4.80 -3.67 10.52
N ARG A 94 6.11 -3.93 10.42
CA ARG A 94 6.76 -4.24 9.16
C ARG A 94 6.31 -5.60 8.64
N GLN A 95 6.34 -6.63 9.49
CA GLN A 95 5.85 -7.95 9.12
C GLN A 95 4.35 -7.95 8.84
N TYR A 96 3.57 -7.17 9.60
CA TYR A 96 2.14 -7.02 9.33
C TYR A 96 1.90 -6.41 7.94
N LEU A 97 2.62 -5.34 7.59
CA LEU A 97 2.49 -4.71 6.27
C LEU A 97 2.92 -5.63 5.13
N LEU A 98 4.03 -6.36 5.29
CA LEU A 98 4.48 -7.37 4.32
C LEU A 98 3.45 -8.49 4.13
N LYS A 99 2.74 -8.90 5.20
CA LYS A 99 1.64 -9.86 5.13
C LYS A 99 0.48 -9.30 4.31
N LEU A 100 0.11 -8.04 4.49
CA LEU A 100 -0.93 -7.38 3.67
C LEU A 100 -0.52 -7.30 2.20
N ILE A 101 0.70 -6.86 1.90
CA ILE A 101 1.25 -6.81 0.54
C ILE A 101 1.16 -8.20 -0.13
N SER A 102 1.56 -9.26 0.60
CA SER A 102 1.44 -10.63 0.08
C SER A 102 -0.01 -11.06 -0.17
N ILE A 103 -0.96 -10.64 0.66
CA ILE A 103 -2.38 -10.90 0.44
C ILE A 103 -2.86 -10.18 -0.83
N PHE A 104 -2.50 -8.91 -0.99
CA PHE A 104 -2.88 -8.08 -2.13
C PHE A 104 -2.39 -8.68 -3.46
N HIS A 105 -1.13 -9.13 -3.54
CA HIS A 105 -0.63 -9.86 -4.71
C HIS A 105 -1.40 -11.16 -5.00
N LYS A 106 -1.88 -11.89 -3.97
CA LYS A 106 -2.64 -13.14 -4.14
C LYS A 106 -4.06 -12.95 -4.68
N ILE A 107 -4.58 -11.73 -4.68
CA ILE A 107 -5.87 -11.41 -5.30
C ILE A 107 -5.75 -11.45 -6.84
N ASN A 108 -4.52 -11.31 -7.36
CA ASN A 108 -4.20 -11.29 -8.79
C ASN A 108 -4.99 -10.22 -9.56
N ASP A 109 -5.14 -9.05 -8.93
CA ASP A 109 -5.66 -7.84 -9.56
C ASP A 109 -4.49 -6.89 -9.90
N PRO A 110 -4.38 -6.38 -11.14
CA PRO A 110 -3.26 -5.53 -11.54
C PRO A 110 -3.15 -4.24 -10.73
N ALA A 111 -4.26 -3.51 -10.54
CA ALA A 111 -4.24 -2.23 -9.82
C ALA A 111 -3.87 -2.43 -8.35
N LEU A 112 -4.42 -3.47 -7.71
CA LEU A 112 -4.07 -3.81 -6.34
C LEU A 112 -2.61 -4.27 -6.20
N SER A 113 -2.06 -4.92 -7.21
CA SER A 113 -0.66 -5.35 -7.23
C SER A 113 0.30 -4.17 -7.37
N GLU A 114 -0.05 -3.19 -8.21
CA GLU A 114 0.74 -1.95 -8.36
C GLU A 114 0.80 -1.17 -7.04
N ILE A 115 -0.33 -1.03 -6.33
CA ILE A 115 -0.35 -0.40 -5.00
C ILE A 115 0.52 -1.20 -4.02
N ALA A 116 0.42 -2.53 -4.03
CA ALA A 116 1.22 -3.38 -3.15
C ALA A 116 2.73 -3.29 -3.44
N ASP A 117 3.13 -3.16 -4.70
CA ASP A 117 4.53 -2.95 -5.10
C ASP A 117 5.05 -1.57 -4.69
N ALA A 118 4.23 -0.52 -4.84
CA ALA A 118 4.55 0.81 -4.35
C ALA A 118 4.81 0.79 -2.83
N MET A 119 3.88 0.23 -2.05
CA MET A 119 4.04 0.08 -0.60
C MET A 119 5.30 -0.72 -0.22
N LYS A 120 5.63 -1.77 -0.99
CA LYS A 120 6.82 -2.60 -0.76
C LYS A 120 8.12 -1.84 -1.04
N SER A 121 8.13 -0.96 -2.04
CA SER A 121 9.30 -0.17 -2.39
C SER A 121 9.67 0.89 -1.35
N GLU A 122 8.68 1.34 -0.56
CA GLU A 122 8.83 2.37 0.49
C GLU A 122 9.26 1.82 1.87
N LEU A 123 9.35 0.48 2.00
CA LEU A 123 9.53 -0.28 3.25
C LEU A 123 11.00 -0.59 3.65
#